data_AF-A0A8H8NF27-F1
#
_entry.id   AF-A0A8H8NF27-F1
#
_cell.length_a   1.000
_cell.length_b   1.000
_cell.length_c   1.000
_cell.angle_alpha   90.00
_cell.angle_beta   90.00
_cell.angle_gamma   90.00
#
_symmetry.space_group_name_H-M   'P 1'
#
loop_
_entity.id
_entity.type
_entity.pdbx_description
1 polymer ?
#
loop_
_entity_poly.entity_id
_entity_poly.type
_entity_poly.pdbx_seq_one_letter_code
_entity_poly.pdbx_strand_id
1 'polypeptide(L)'
;MDNLSALLFGQPLLLEYDLSCSVIETKKGRPTDWVHGCPNRFLYSIARINQWRVRRTGHNSLCKEIEEDTWAWRSELVYDPDADSRKHTLRVAVQEGWRHTVLIYLYMGMCEVTSHDPRVQSSVRQISRLYTIIQSNFAAGMMAPVLVAAVCARSEADRARFHALISQSGNSKMQILRNMNFAGVLDHLWQGAAANGAPVTWEDYLTSRRAVIDVGA
;
A
#
# COMPACT_ATOMS: atom_id res chain seq x y z
N MET A 1 -6.45 -9.45 6.74
CA MET A 1 -5.39 -10.18 6.02
C MET A 1 -5.79 -10.34 4.55
N ASP A 2 -6.97 -10.86 4.23
CA ASP A 2 -7.46 -11.03 2.85
C ASP A 2 -7.41 -9.73 2.00
N ASN A 3 -7.88 -8.59 2.52
CA ASN A 3 -7.83 -7.31 1.79
C ASN A 3 -6.43 -6.84 1.40
N LEU A 4 -5.42 -7.09 2.27
CA LEU A 4 -4.04 -6.76 1.97
C LEU A 4 -3.43 -7.75 0.99
N SER A 5 -3.79 -9.03 1.09
CA SER A 5 -3.42 -10.03 0.10
C SER A 5 -4.02 -9.70 -1.27
N ALA A 6 -5.29 -9.32 -1.34
CA ALA A 6 -5.95 -8.87 -2.56
C ALA A 6 -5.30 -7.61 -3.15
N LEU A 7 -4.86 -6.66 -2.31
CA LEU A 7 -4.07 -5.50 -2.76
C LEU A 7 -2.71 -5.93 -3.36
N LEU A 8 -1.89 -6.64 -2.58
CA LEU A 8 -0.48 -6.91 -2.93
C LEU A 8 -0.33 -8.04 -3.94
N PHE A 9 -1.27 -8.97 -3.97
CA PHE A 9 -1.25 -10.09 -4.90
C PHE A 9 -2.29 -9.95 -5.99
N GLY A 10 -3.27 -9.03 -5.92
CA GLY A 10 -4.38 -9.03 -6.89
C GLY A 10 -5.14 -10.35 -6.92
N GLN A 11 -5.21 -11.06 -5.79
CA GLN A 11 -6.05 -12.22 -5.64
C GLN A 11 -7.51 -11.77 -5.49
N PRO A 12 -8.49 -12.57 -5.96
CA PRO A 12 -9.88 -12.36 -5.61
C PRO A 12 -10.04 -12.32 -4.09
N LEU A 13 -10.94 -11.48 -3.58
CA LEU A 13 -11.34 -11.54 -2.18
C LEU A 13 -11.87 -12.95 -1.90
N LEU A 14 -11.33 -13.61 -0.88
CA LEU A 14 -11.80 -14.92 -0.44
C LEU A 14 -13.10 -14.80 0.36
N LEU A 15 -13.35 -13.63 0.95
CA LEU A 15 -14.55 -13.32 1.71
C LEU A 15 -15.27 -12.11 1.13
N GLU A 16 -16.59 -12.23 0.94
CA GLU A 16 -17.45 -11.06 0.75
C GLU A 16 -17.55 -10.32 2.08
N TYR A 17 -16.77 -9.25 2.22
CA TYR A 17 -16.83 -8.40 3.40
C TYR A 17 -18.14 -7.61 3.40
N ASP A 18 -18.91 -7.74 4.49
CA ASP A 18 -20.04 -6.86 4.74
C ASP A 18 -19.52 -5.47 5.08
N LEU A 19 -19.68 -4.54 4.13
CA LEU A 19 -19.31 -3.13 4.29
C LEU A 19 -20.49 -2.27 4.75
N SER A 20 -21.63 -2.87 5.12
CA SER A 20 -22.79 -2.15 5.67
C SER A 20 -22.59 -1.72 7.12
N CYS A 21 -21.68 -2.36 7.84
CA CYS A 21 -21.29 -1.95 9.18
C CYS A 21 -20.42 -0.69 9.12
N SER A 22 -20.83 0.36 9.86
CA SER A 22 -19.95 1.47 10.21
C SER A 22 -18.65 0.91 10.77
N VAL A 23 -17.49 1.43 10.33
CA VAL A 23 -16.17 1.06 10.86
C VAL A 23 -16.27 1.08 12.37
N ILE A 24 -16.29 -0.10 12.99
CA ILE A 24 -16.23 -0.18 14.45
C ILE A 24 -14.85 0.36 14.77
N GLU A 25 -14.80 1.59 15.26
CA GLU A 25 -13.60 2.11 15.90
C GLU A 25 -13.30 1.17 17.05
N THR A 26 -12.42 0.20 16.80
CA THR A 26 -11.98 -0.75 17.80
C THR A 26 -11.44 0.09 18.95
N LYS A 27 -12.04 -0.08 20.13
CA LYS A 27 -11.62 0.63 21.35
C LYS A 27 -10.09 0.66 21.42
N LYS A 28 -9.58 1.89 21.43
CA LYS A 28 -8.19 2.33 21.45
C LYS A 28 -7.24 1.28 22.06
N GLY A 29 -6.22 0.90 21.29
CA GLY A 29 -4.97 0.35 21.84
C GLY A 29 -4.87 -1.16 22.03
N ARG A 30 -5.49 -2.00 21.19
CA ARG A 30 -5.22 -3.45 21.26
C ARG A 30 -3.96 -3.83 20.46
N PRO A 31 -3.00 -4.59 21.01
CA PRO A 31 -1.74 -5.01 20.36
C PRO A 31 -1.89 -5.82 19.06
N THR A 32 -3.09 -6.30 18.72
CA THR A 32 -3.40 -7.03 17.47
C THR A 32 -3.66 -6.14 16.26
N ASP A 33 -3.96 -4.84 16.43
CA ASP A 33 -4.13 -3.84 15.35
C ASP A 33 -2.80 -3.52 14.60
N TRP A 34 -1.73 -4.26 14.86
CA TRP A 34 -0.34 -3.81 14.65
C TRP A 34 0.53 -4.74 13.81
N VAL A 35 -0.01 -5.85 13.30
CA VAL A 35 0.77 -6.82 12.52
C VAL A 35 1.38 -6.17 11.27
N HIS A 36 0.75 -5.12 10.73
CA HIS A 36 1.15 -4.44 9.48
C HIS A 36 1.11 -2.90 9.59
N GLY A 37 0.77 -2.34 10.76
CA GLY A 37 0.76 -0.88 11.01
C GLY A 37 -0.29 -0.07 10.25
N CYS A 38 -1.20 -0.72 9.52
CA CYS A 38 -2.28 -0.06 8.77
C CYS A 38 -3.48 0.25 9.68
N PRO A 39 -3.92 1.52 9.78
CA PRO A 39 -5.20 1.87 10.37
C PRO A 39 -6.38 1.08 9.78
N ASN A 40 -7.33 0.66 10.63
CA ASN A 40 -8.51 -0.10 10.21
C ASN A 40 -9.35 0.63 9.14
N ARG A 41 -9.41 1.96 9.18
CA ARG A 41 -10.09 2.79 8.16
C ARG A 41 -9.47 2.63 6.76
N PHE A 42 -8.16 2.48 6.67
CA PHE A 42 -7.48 2.23 5.40
C PHE A 42 -7.68 0.80 4.93
N LEU A 43 -7.73 -0.20 5.84
CA LEU A 43 -8.14 -1.56 5.48
C LEU A 43 -9.55 -1.61 4.91
N TYR A 44 -10.48 -0.85 5.50
CA TYR A 44 -11.85 -0.71 5.01
C TYR A 44 -11.88 -0.06 3.61
N SER A 45 -11.12 1.00 3.40
CA SER A 45 -10.98 1.63 2.07
C SER A 45 -10.42 0.67 1.02
N ILE A 46 -9.39 -0.11 1.37
CA ILE A 46 -8.83 -1.15 0.49
C ILE A 46 -9.89 -2.21 0.15
N ALA A 47 -10.69 -2.63 1.13
CA ALA A 47 -11.77 -3.59 0.92
C ALA A 47 -12.83 -3.07 -0.08
N ARG A 48 -13.23 -1.80 0.06
CA ARG A 48 -14.16 -1.14 -0.88
C ARG A 48 -13.60 -1.09 -2.30
N ILE A 49 -12.32 -0.73 -2.44
CA ILE A 49 -11.64 -0.72 -3.74
C ILE A 49 -11.61 -2.13 -4.33
N ASN A 50 -11.24 -3.15 -3.54
CA ASN A 50 -11.22 -4.54 -3.99
C ASN A 50 -12.61 -5.02 -4.45
N GLN A 51 -13.66 -4.75 -3.67
CA GLN A 51 -15.03 -5.12 -4.03
C GLN A 51 -15.48 -4.42 -5.30
N TRP A 52 -15.13 -3.13 -5.47
CA TRP A 52 -15.39 -2.41 -6.71
C TRP A 52 -14.67 -3.05 -7.89
N ARG A 53 -13.40 -3.45 -7.75
CA ARG A 53 -12.65 -4.07 -8.86
C ARG A 53 -13.27 -5.36 -9.36
N VAL A 54 -13.91 -6.11 -8.46
CA VAL A 54 -14.66 -7.33 -8.79
C VAL A 54 -16.00 -7.01 -9.45
N ARG A 55 -16.78 -6.10 -8.87
CA ARG A 55 -18.19 -5.86 -9.29
C ARG A 55 -18.35 -4.80 -10.38
N ARG A 56 -17.41 -3.85 -10.49
CA ARG A 56 -17.38 -2.71 -11.41
C ARG A 56 -18.63 -1.79 -11.34
N THR A 57 -19.26 -1.69 -10.17
CA THR A 57 -20.49 -0.89 -9.96
C THR A 57 -20.25 0.36 -9.11
N GLY A 58 -20.87 1.50 -9.46
CA GLY A 58 -20.90 2.71 -8.60
C GLY A 58 -19.63 3.58 -8.61
N HIS A 59 -18.89 3.60 -9.72
CA HIS A 59 -17.52 4.16 -9.83
C HIS A 59 -17.34 5.62 -9.37
N ASN A 60 -18.12 6.58 -9.88
CA ASN A 60 -17.81 8.01 -9.69
C ASN A 60 -18.04 8.52 -8.26
N SER A 61 -19.18 8.19 -7.64
CA SER A 61 -19.48 8.65 -6.28
C SER A 61 -18.58 7.98 -5.24
N LEU A 62 -18.27 6.70 -5.44
CA LEU A 62 -17.45 5.91 -4.54
C LEU A 62 -15.96 6.30 -4.59
N CYS A 63 -15.40 6.62 -5.78
CA CYS A 63 -14.00 7.09 -5.89
C CYS A 63 -13.81 8.38 -5.08
N LYS A 64 -14.72 9.35 -5.23
CA LYS A 64 -14.70 10.62 -4.50
C LYS A 64 -14.88 10.44 -2.99
N GLU A 65 -15.83 9.60 -2.57
CA GLU A 65 -16.09 9.34 -1.15
C GLU A 65 -14.86 8.76 -0.45
N ILE A 66 -14.20 7.76 -1.06
CA ILE A 66 -12.99 7.15 -0.49
C ILE A 66 -11.83 8.16 -0.47
N GLU A 67 -11.69 8.99 -1.50
CA GLU A 67 -10.66 10.03 -1.55
C GLU A 67 -10.84 11.04 -0.40
N GLU A 68 -12.04 11.58 -0.24
CA GLU A 68 -12.37 12.54 0.82
C GLU A 68 -12.20 11.93 2.21
N ASP A 69 -12.65 10.69 2.42
CA ASP A 69 -12.49 9.94 3.66
C ASP A 69 -11.00 9.74 4.02
N THR A 70 -10.18 9.39 3.01
CA THR A 70 -8.74 9.15 3.17
C THR A 70 -7.98 10.43 3.51
N TRP A 71 -8.38 11.58 2.95
CA TRP A 71 -7.78 12.89 3.27
C TRP A 71 -8.28 13.47 4.59
N ALA A 72 -9.54 13.22 4.96
CA ALA A 72 -10.10 13.68 6.23
C ALA A 72 -9.54 12.91 7.43
N TRP A 73 -8.97 11.73 7.21
CA TRP A 73 -8.36 10.94 8.27
C TRP A 73 -7.22 11.70 8.96
N ARG A 74 -7.23 11.67 10.29
CA ARG A 74 -6.16 12.18 11.14
C ARG A 74 -5.63 11.05 12.00
N SER A 75 -4.32 11.06 12.20
CA SER A 75 -3.66 10.14 13.13
C SER A 75 -4.08 10.47 14.56
N GLU A 76 -5.05 9.74 15.09
CA GLU A 76 -5.41 9.78 16.51
C GLU A 76 -4.45 8.90 17.30
N LEU A 77 -3.21 9.38 17.48
CA LEU A 77 -2.31 8.76 18.44
C LEU A 77 -2.75 9.19 19.83
N VAL A 78 -3.16 8.22 20.66
CA VAL A 78 -3.32 8.43 22.09
C VAL A 78 -1.95 8.84 22.62
N TYR A 79 -1.87 10.05 23.17
CA TYR A 79 -0.70 10.50 23.91
C TYR A 79 -0.45 9.53 25.05
N ASP A 80 0.64 8.78 24.94
CA ASP A 80 1.16 7.93 25.99
C ASP A 80 2.37 8.67 26.59
N PRO A 81 2.26 9.19 27.84
CA PRO A 81 3.34 9.93 28.48
C PRO A 81 4.64 9.12 28.59
N ASP A 82 4.55 7.79 28.55
CA ASP A 82 5.68 6.86 28.68
C ASP A 82 6.21 6.36 27.31
N ALA A 83 5.55 6.73 26.20
CA ALA A 83 5.98 6.30 24.87
C ALA A 83 7.16 7.13 24.36
N ASP A 84 8.25 6.45 23.98
CA ASP A 84 9.41 7.04 23.28
C ASP A 84 8.91 7.87 22.07
N SER A 85 9.18 9.18 22.08
CA SER A 85 8.83 10.15 21.02
C SER A 85 9.24 9.66 19.62
N ARG A 86 10.31 8.88 19.53
CA ARG A 86 10.75 8.24 18.29
C ARG A 86 9.79 7.15 17.81
N LYS A 87 9.27 6.30 18.71
CA LYS A 87 8.26 5.27 18.36
C LYS A 87 6.96 5.92 17.89
N HIS A 88 6.57 7.03 18.52
CA HIS A 88 5.43 7.82 18.08
C HIS A 88 5.64 8.37 16.67
N THR A 89 6.80 8.99 16.41
CA THR A 89 7.15 9.52 15.08
C THR A 89 7.16 8.44 13.99
N LEU A 90 7.77 7.28 14.28
CA LEU A 90 7.77 6.13 13.38
C LEU A 90 6.35 5.65 13.09
N ARG A 91 5.47 5.62 14.10
CA ARG A 91 4.08 5.20 13.94
C ARG A 91 3.30 6.14 13.03
N VAL A 92 3.40 7.46 13.24
CA VAL A 92 2.77 8.44 12.34
C VAL A 92 3.26 8.23 10.91
N ALA A 93 4.57 8.08 10.72
CA ALA A 93 5.14 7.90 9.40
C ALA A 93 4.65 6.63 8.69
N VAL A 94 4.47 5.52 9.41
CA VAL A 94 3.86 4.28 8.88
C VAL A 94 2.42 4.52 8.45
N GLN A 95 1.62 5.18 9.29
CA GLN A 95 0.21 5.43 8.97
C GLN A 95 0.05 6.40 7.79
N GLU A 96 0.89 7.43 7.72
CA GLU A 96 0.96 8.34 6.57
C GLU A 96 1.39 7.61 5.28
N GLY A 97 2.30 6.62 5.41
CA GLY A 97 2.64 5.72 4.32
C GLY A 97 1.42 4.96 3.80
N TRP A 98 0.61 4.40 4.71
CA TRP A 98 -0.64 3.72 4.35
C TRP A 98 -1.68 4.65 3.73
N ARG A 99 -1.81 5.90 4.20
CA ARG A 99 -2.69 6.91 3.58
C ARG A 99 -2.37 7.06 2.10
N HIS A 100 -1.09 7.24 1.77
CA HIS A 100 -0.63 7.37 0.39
C HIS A 100 -0.76 6.06 -0.41
N THR A 101 -0.60 4.90 0.23
CA THR A 101 -0.88 3.60 -0.40
C THR A 101 -2.33 3.48 -0.85
N VAL A 102 -3.28 3.85 0.01
CA VAL A 102 -4.71 3.83 -0.32
C VAL A 102 -5.00 4.77 -1.47
N LEU A 103 -4.46 6.00 -1.46
CA LEU A 103 -4.64 6.95 -2.55
C LEU A 103 -4.11 6.43 -3.88
N ILE A 104 -2.91 5.84 -3.91
CA ILE A 104 -2.36 5.22 -5.13
C ILE A 104 -3.28 4.09 -5.62
N TYR A 105 -3.71 3.21 -4.72
CA TYR A 105 -4.57 2.09 -5.08
C TYR A 105 -5.96 2.53 -5.55
N LEU A 106 -6.52 3.57 -4.93
CA LEU A 106 -7.75 4.22 -5.35
C LEU A 106 -7.62 4.75 -6.78
N TYR A 107 -6.61 5.59 -7.04
CA TYR A 107 -6.45 6.20 -8.35
C TYR A 107 -6.18 5.17 -9.44
N MET A 108 -5.20 4.29 -9.25
CA MET A 108 -4.82 3.34 -10.29
C MET A 108 -5.73 2.13 -10.39
N GLY A 109 -6.26 1.68 -9.26
CA GLY A 109 -7.03 0.45 -9.16
C GLY A 109 -8.53 0.63 -9.30
N MET A 110 -9.05 1.81 -8.93
CA MET A 110 -10.47 2.11 -9.05
C MET A 110 -10.75 3.21 -10.08
N CYS A 111 -10.04 4.33 -10.03
CA CYS A 111 -10.26 5.46 -10.95
C CYS A 111 -9.48 5.28 -12.27
N GLU A 112 -8.83 4.12 -12.46
CA GLU A 112 -8.16 3.60 -13.67
C GLU A 112 -7.14 4.54 -14.32
N VAL A 113 -6.53 5.44 -13.53
CA VAL A 113 -5.45 6.28 -14.03
C VAL A 113 -4.12 5.53 -14.01
N THR A 114 -3.16 6.02 -14.80
CA THR A 114 -1.81 5.44 -14.86
C THR A 114 -0.91 6.01 -13.77
N SER A 115 0.26 5.40 -13.60
CA SER A 115 1.31 5.89 -12.73
C SER A 115 1.78 7.31 -13.06
N HIS A 116 1.48 7.85 -14.25
CA HIS A 116 1.85 9.23 -14.62
C HIS A 116 0.94 10.30 -14.01
N ASP A 117 -0.22 9.91 -13.48
CA ASP A 117 -1.12 10.86 -12.85
C ASP A 117 -0.37 11.65 -11.74
N PRO A 118 -0.45 12.99 -11.75
CA PRO A 118 0.25 13.82 -10.78
C PRO A 118 -0.07 13.47 -9.32
N ARG A 119 -1.29 12.99 -9.03
CA ARG A 119 -1.73 12.59 -7.69
C ARG A 119 -1.05 11.31 -7.24
N VAL A 120 -0.86 10.36 -8.15
CA VAL A 120 -0.09 9.12 -7.91
C VAL A 120 1.37 9.49 -7.63
N GLN A 121 1.98 10.31 -8.50
CA GLN A 121 3.39 10.71 -8.32
C GLN A 121 3.61 11.56 -7.06
N SER A 122 2.64 12.37 -6.66
CA SER A 122 2.67 13.07 -5.37
C SER A 122 2.75 12.08 -4.21
N SER A 123 1.91 11.05 -4.22
CA SER A 123 1.89 10.02 -3.19
C SER A 123 3.17 9.18 -3.15
N VAL A 124 3.73 8.82 -4.31
CA VAL A 124 5.03 8.13 -4.42
C VAL A 124 6.15 8.95 -3.75
N ARG A 125 6.21 10.26 -4.03
CA ARG A 125 7.21 11.16 -3.41
C ARG A 125 7.03 11.24 -1.90
N GLN A 126 5.80 11.27 -1.40
CA GLN A 126 5.55 11.31 0.05
C GLN A 126 5.99 10.01 0.72
N ILE A 127 5.64 8.84 0.16
CA ILE A 127 6.11 7.54 0.68
C ILE A 127 7.64 7.48 0.71
N SER A 128 8.29 7.95 -0.36
CA SER A 128 9.75 8.03 -0.39
C SER A 128 10.32 8.91 0.73
N ARG A 129 9.74 10.08 1.00
CA ARG A 129 10.19 10.98 2.06
C ARG A 129 9.99 10.34 3.44
N LEU A 130 8.82 9.76 3.68
CA LEU A 130 8.51 9.07 4.94
C LEU A 130 9.52 7.94 5.19
N TYR A 131 9.89 7.19 4.15
CA TYR A 131 10.91 6.16 4.30
C TYR A 131 12.28 6.72 4.71
N THR A 132 12.73 7.85 4.11
CA THR A 132 14.03 8.45 4.49
C THR A 132 14.13 8.80 5.97
N ILE A 133 13.00 9.13 6.60
CA ILE A 133 12.92 9.44 8.04
C ILE A 133 13.03 8.16 8.90
N ILE A 134 12.60 7.01 8.37
CA ILE A 134 12.51 5.73 9.09
C ILE A 134 13.81 4.89 8.95
N GLN A 135 14.75 5.30 8.10
CA GLN A 135 15.94 4.54 7.62
C GLN A 135 16.74 3.74 8.68
N SER A 136 16.69 4.07 9.96
CA SER A 136 17.40 3.36 11.03
C SER A 136 16.67 2.15 11.63
N ASN A 137 15.36 2.00 11.40
CA ASN A 137 14.57 0.86 11.85
C ASN A 137 13.47 0.59 10.83
N PHE A 138 13.69 -0.35 9.91
CA PHE A 138 12.65 -0.80 8.96
C PHE A 138 11.41 -1.25 9.75
N ALA A 139 10.44 -0.36 9.91
CA ALA A 139 9.19 -0.68 10.55
C ALA A 139 8.48 -1.65 9.60
N ALA A 140 8.26 -2.88 10.04
CA ALA A 140 7.64 -3.94 9.21
C ALA A 140 6.38 -3.46 8.47
N GLY A 141 5.64 -2.49 9.03
CA GLY A 141 4.47 -1.88 8.41
C GLY A 141 4.70 -0.98 7.18
N MET A 142 5.95 -0.66 6.80
CA MET A 142 6.26 0.12 5.59
C MET A 142 6.45 -0.70 4.32
N MET A 143 6.50 -2.04 4.42
CA MET A 143 6.76 -2.90 3.26
C MET A 143 5.72 -2.70 2.14
N ALA A 144 4.43 -2.76 2.49
CA ALA A 144 3.36 -2.57 1.52
C ALA A 144 3.36 -1.15 0.90
N PRO A 145 3.47 -0.05 1.67
CA PRO A 145 3.67 1.28 1.10
C PRO A 145 4.86 1.40 0.16
N VAL A 146 6.02 0.85 0.54
CA VAL A 146 7.23 0.87 -0.29
C VAL A 146 7.01 0.12 -1.59
N LEU A 147 6.43 -1.08 -1.55
CA LEU A 147 6.13 -1.88 -2.74
C LEU A 147 5.16 -1.14 -3.68
N VAL A 148 4.07 -0.59 -3.16
CA VAL A 148 3.08 0.15 -3.96
C VAL A 148 3.71 1.39 -4.60
N ALA A 149 4.56 2.12 -3.87
CA ALA A 149 5.31 3.24 -4.43
C ALA A 149 6.31 2.80 -5.51
N ALA A 150 6.97 1.66 -5.32
CA ALA A 150 7.93 1.09 -6.28
C ALA A 150 7.29 0.69 -7.61
N VAL A 151 6.07 0.12 -7.58
CA VAL A 151 5.26 -0.16 -8.78
C VAL A 151 5.05 1.11 -9.60
N CYS A 152 4.88 2.25 -8.94
CA CYS A 152 4.58 3.53 -9.56
C CYS A 152 5.84 4.37 -9.88
N ALA A 153 7.05 3.83 -9.63
CA ALA A 153 8.30 4.56 -9.80
C ALA A 153 8.66 4.76 -11.28
N ARG A 154 8.91 6.02 -11.65
CA ARG A 154 9.21 6.41 -13.04
C ARG A 154 10.69 6.58 -13.33
N SER A 155 11.43 7.17 -12.39
CA SER A 155 12.85 7.40 -12.57
C SER A 155 13.66 6.16 -12.17
N GLU A 156 14.74 5.89 -12.89
CA GLU A 156 15.67 4.81 -12.54
C GLU A 156 16.27 5.02 -11.15
N ALA A 157 16.50 6.27 -10.75
CA ALA A 157 16.96 6.62 -9.40
C ALA A 157 15.95 6.19 -8.31
N ASP A 158 14.65 6.46 -8.52
CA ASP A 158 13.62 6.03 -7.59
C ASP A 158 13.49 4.50 -7.56
N ARG A 159 13.56 3.84 -8.73
CA ARG A 159 13.52 2.37 -8.86
C ARG A 159 14.68 1.71 -8.11
N ALA A 160 15.91 2.16 -8.36
CA ALA A 160 17.10 1.66 -7.70
C ALA A 160 17.00 1.84 -6.17
N ARG A 161 16.52 3.00 -5.73
CA ARG A 161 16.28 3.24 -4.30
C ARG A 161 15.28 2.24 -3.75
N PHE A 162 14.06 2.15 -4.30
CA PHE A 162 13.01 1.26 -3.81
C PHE A 162 13.42 -0.22 -3.85
N HIS A 163 14.11 -0.64 -4.91
CA HIS A 163 14.66 -1.99 -5.04
C HIS A 163 15.62 -2.30 -3.89
N ALA A 164 16.56 -1.38 -3.61
CA ALA A 164 17.47 -1.53 -2.47
C ALA A 164 16.71 -1.62 -1.13
N LEU A 165 15.62 -0.88 -0.96
CA LEU A 165 14.81 -0.93 0.28
C LEU A 165 14.13 -2.30 0.46
N ILE A 166 13.56 -2.82 -0.62
CA ILE A 166 12.87 -4.11 -0.61
C ILE A 166 13.88 -5.22 -0.34
N SER A 167 15.06 -5.16 -0.95
CA SER A 167 16.14 -6.13 -0.74
C SER A 167 16.82 -6.05 0.63
N GLN A 168 16.94 -4.86 1.22
CA GLN A 168 17.56 -4.66 2.56
C GLN A 168 16.63 -4.99 3.73
N SER A 169 15.34 -5.16 3.49
CA SER A 169 14.32 -5.42 4.52
C SER A 169 14.43 -6.78 5.25
N GLY A 170 15.51 -7.54 5.00
CA GLY A 170 15.75 -8.91 5.46
C GLY A 170 15.76 -9.15 6.98
N ASN A 171 15.69 -8.10 7.81
CA ASN A 171 15.74 -8.19 9.28
C ASN A 171 14.39 -7.96 10.02
N SER A 172 13.25 -7.85 9.33
CA SER A 172 11.95 -7.57 9.98
C SER A 172 10.99 -8.77 10.05
N LYS A 173 10.11 -8.77 11.07
CA LYS A 173 9.21 -9.87 11.48
C LYS A 173 8.14 -10.28 10.45
N MET A 174 8.08 -9.70 9.25
CA MET A 174 7.13 -10.08 8.19
C MET A 174 7.74 -11.12 7.24
N GLN A 175 7.95 -12.34 7.74
CA GLN A 175 8.50 -13.47 6.95
C GLN A 175 7.61 -13.90 5.77
N ILE A 176 6.32 -13.58 5.79
CA ILE A 176 5.35 -14.04 4.76
C ILE A 176 5.52 -13.26 3.45
N LEU A 177 5.70 -11.92 3.52
CA LEU A 177 6.00 -11.13 2.31
C LEU A 177 7.47 -11.31 1.86
N ARG A 178 8.37 -11.66 2.79
CA ARG A 178 9.81 -11.89 2.55
C ARG A 178 10.09 -12.99 1.53
N ASN A 179 9.27 -14.05 1.50
CA ASN A 179 9.49 -15.20 0.63
C ASN A 179 8.88 -15.05 -0.76
N MET A 180 8.19 -13.94 -1.01
CA MET A 180 7.58 -13.64 -2.31
C MET A 180 8.53 -12.74 -3.08
N ASN A 181 8.95 -13.15 -4.28
CA ASN A 181 9.97 -12.50 -5.09
C ASN A 181 9.50 -11.15 -5.68
N PHE A 182 9.09 -10.21 -4.83
CA PHE A 182 8.59 -8.90 -5.23
C PHE A 182 9.67 -8.05 -5.91
N ALA A 183 10.94 -8.24 -5.55
CA ALA A 183 12.06 -7.66 -6.29
C ALA A 183 12.02 -8.10 -7.76
N GLY A 184 11.91 -9.42 -8.02
CA GLY A 184 11.74 -9.94 -9.38
C GLY A 184 10.47 -9.47 -10.07
N VAL A 185 9.35 -9.31 -9.35
CA VAL A 185 8.12 -8.72 -9.91
C VAL A 185 8.36 -7.31 -10.43
N LEU A 186 9.07 -6.49 -9.64
CA LEU A 186 9.43 -5.13 -10.02
C LEU A 186 10.40 -5.10 -11.19
N ASP A 187 11.40 -6.00 -11.21
CA ASP A 187 12.32 -6.12 -12.34
C ASP A 187 11.58 -6.47 -13.64
N HIS A 188 10.69 -7.46 -13.60
CA HIS A 188 9.85 -7.84 -14.73
C HIS A 188 8.98 -6.66 -15.19
N LEU A 189 8.36 -5.94 -14.26
CA LEU A 189 7.54 -4.75 -14.57
C LEU A 189 8.39 -3.64 -15.21
N TRP A 190 9.57 -3.36 -14.65
CA TRP A 190 10.44 -2.26 -15.09
C TRP A 190 11.16 -2.53 -16.40
N GLN A 191 11.41 -3.79 -16.73
CA GLN A 191 11.94 -4.22 -18.03
C GLN A 191 10.85 -4.41 -19.09
N GLY A 192 9.60 -4.65 -18.65
CA GLY A 192 8.43 -4.81 -19.50
C GLY A 192 7.60 -3.54 -19.64
N ALA A 193 6.39 -3.55 -19.06
CA ALA A 193 5.40 -2.48 -19.24
C ALA A 193 5.87 -1.10 -18.79
N ALA A 194 6.80 -1.02 -17.84
CA ALA A 194 7.37 0.24 -17.34
C ALA A 194 8.74 0.57 -17.95
N ALA A 195 9.17 -0.09 -19.02
CA ALA A 195 10.44 0.20 -19.69
C ALA A 195 10.55 1.69 -20.04
N ASN A 196 11.75 2.26 -19.89
CA ASN A 196 12.03 3.67 -20.17
C ASN A 196 11.14 4.67 -19.40
N GLY A 197 10.63 4.26 -18.23
CA GLY A 197 9.77 5.11 -17.40
C GLY A 197 8.34 5.26 -17.93
N ALA A 198 7.88 4.34 -18.78
CA ALA A 198 6.53 4.33 -19.34
C ALA A 198 5.41 4.28 -18.26
N PRO A 199 4.22 4.83 -18.56
CA PRO A 199 3.07 4.74 -17.65
C PRO A 199 2.64 3.30 -17.47
N VAL A 200 2.40 2.92 -16.22
CA VAL A 200 1.85 1.61 -15.88
C VAL A 200 0.47 1.77 -15.25
N THR A 201 -0.39 0.81 -15.51
CA THR A 201 -1.67 0.61 -14.85
C THR A 201 -1.49 -0.35 -13.67
N TRP A 202 -2.53 -0.50 -12.85
CA TRP A 202 -2.50 -1.56 -11.83
C TRP A 202 -2.52 -2.97 -12.44
N GLU A 203 -3.13 -3.16 -13.62
CA GLU A 203 -3.18 -4.48 -14.28
C GLU A 203 -1.81 -4.91 -14.83
N ASP A 204 -0.95 -3.97 -15.24
CA ASP A 204 0.43 -4.26 -15.64
C ASP A 204 1.25 -4.83 -14.47
N TYR A 205 1.04 -4.27 -13.28
CA TYR A 205 1.60 -4.81 -12.06
C TYR A 205 1.09 -6.23 -11.76
N LEU A 206 -0.23 -6.45 -11.82
CA LEU A 206 -0.79 -7.78 -11.59
C LEU A 206 -0.30 -8.82 -12.59
N THR A 207 -0.11 -8.42 -13.85
CA THR A 207 0.45 -9.26 -14.91
C THR A 207 1.89 -9.66 -14.59
N SER A 208 2.73 -8.69 -14.20
CA SER A 208 4.12 -8.97 -13.80
C SER A 208 4.19 -9.84 -12.55
N ARG A 209 3.28 -9.63 -11.60
CA ARG A 209 3.16 -10.45 -10.39
C ARG A 209 2.83 -11.90 -10.75
N ARG A 210 1.84 -12.14 -11.61
CA ARG A 210 1.46 -13.50 -12.08
C ARG A 210 2.61 -14.19 -12.83
N ALA A 211 3.41 -13.44 -13.58
CA ALA A 211 4.54 -13.99 -14.34
C ALA A 211 5.70 -14.47 -13.44
N VAL A 212 5.94 -13.79 -12.33
CA VAL A 212 7.11 -14.06 -11.46
C VAL A 212 6.76 -14.87 -10.22
N ILE A 213 5.58 -14.67 -9.64
CA ILE A 213 5.12 -15.38 -8.45
C ILE A 213 3.99 -16.31 -8.88
N ASP A 214 4.35 -17.59 -9.01
CA ASP A 214 3.37 -18.66 -9.19
C ASP A 214 2.62 -18.86 -7.87
N VAL A 215 1.37 -18.42 -7.85
CA VAL A 215 0.45 -18.72 -6.75
C VAL A 215 -0.33 -19.92 -7.24
N GLY A 216 0.14 -21.12 -6.91
CA GLY A 216 -0.49 -22.38 -7.32
C GLY A 216 -2.01 -22.30 -7.13
N ALA A 217 -2.73 -22.65 -8.20
CA ALA A 217 -4.19 -22.67 -8.27
C ALA A 217 -4.81 -23.63 -7.23
#